data_AF-A0A0M1JVL3-F1
#
_entry.id   AF-A0A0M1JVL3-F1
#
_cell.length_a   1.000
_cell.length_b   1.000
_cell.length_c   1.000
_cell.angle_alpha   90.00
_cell.angle_beta   90.00
_cell.angle_gamma   90.00
#
_symmetry.space_group_name_H-M   'P 1'
#
loop_
_entity.id
_entity.type
_entity.pdbx_description
1 polymer ?
#
loop_
_entity_poly.entity_id
_entity_poly.type
_entity_poly.pdbx_seq_one_letter_code
_entity_poly.pdbx_strand_id
1 'polypeptide(L)'
;MISRAIESRDRALAEQSLREIADRERAIAKIIQKMRQTLDFQTIFSVTTEELRAILHCDRFAIYHFNPDWSGEFASESVSPGWMRLLPPNQDNS
;
A
#
# COMPACT_ATOMS: atom_id res chain seq x y z
N MET A 1 33.61 3.20 -45.16
CA MET A 1 33.44 4.13 -44.01
C MET A 1 31.98 4.49 -43.74
N ILE A 2 31.10 4.61 -44.73
CA ILE A 2 29.69 5.03 -44.54
C ILE A 2 28.83 3.97 -43.80
N SER A 3 28.98 2.66 -44.08
CA SER A 3 28.18 1.62 -43.41
C SER A 3 28.36 1.56 -41.88
N ARG A 4 29.58 1.80 -41.39
CA ARG A 4 29.89 1.72 -39.95
C ARG A 4 29.22 2.83 -39.13
N ALA A 5 28.97 3.99 -39.75
CA ALA A 5 28.30 5.12 -39.12
C ALA A 5 26.77 4.93 -39.06
N ILE A 6 26.19 4.23 -40.03
CA ILE A 6 24.76 3.89 -40.05
C ILE A 6 24.47 2.87 -38.95
N GLU A 7 25.25 1.78 -38.87
CA GLU A 7 25.12 0.78 -37.81
C GLU A 7 25.28 1.37 -36.40
N SER A 8 26.20 2.33 -36.22
CA SER A 8 26.39 3.02 -34.94
C SER A 8 25.18 3.87 -34.55
N ARG A 9 24.48 4.46 -35.53
CA ARG A 9 23.29 5.28 -35.30
C ARG A 9 22.08 4.43 -34.98
N ASP A 10 21.91 3.31 -35.70
CA ASP A 10 20.82 2.36 -35.45
C ASP A 10 20.94 1.73 -34.06
N ARG A 11 22.16 1.41 -33.61
CA ARG A 11 22.40 0.94 -32.25
C ARG A 11 22.08 1.99 -31.19
N ALA A 12 22.45 3.25 -31.42
CA ALA A 12 22.15 4.33 -30.48
C ALA A 12 20.63 4.59 -30.35
N LEU A 13 19.89 4.50 -31.47
CA LEU A 13 18.44 4.60 -31.48
C LEU A 13 17.77 3.42 -30.74
N ALA A 14 18.29 2.21 -30.94
CA ALA A 14 17.80 1.02 -30.23
C ALA A 14 18.07 1.11 -28.72
N GLU A 15 19.26 1.54 -28.31
CA GLU A 15 19.60 1.76 -26.89
C GLU A 15 18.73 2.85 -26.26
N GLN A 16 18.43 3.93 -26.98
CA GLN A 16 17.53 4.97 -26.50
C GLN A 16 16.10 4.45 -26.30
N SER A 17 15.56 3.73 -27.28
CA SER A 17 14.23 3.11 -27.18
C SER A 17 14.13 2.13 -26.01
N LEU A 18 15.16 1.30 -25.81
CA LEU A 18 15.22 0.38 -24.66
C LEU A 18 15.26 1.13 -23.32
N ARG A 19 15.98 2.26 -23.23
CA ARG A 19 16.00 3.09 -22.01
C ARG A 19 14.63 3.70 -21.73
N GLU A 20 13.96 4.24 -22.75
CA GLU A 20 12.61 4.81 -22.62
C GLU A 20 11.60 3.76 -22.14
N ILE A 21 11.67 2.53 -22.68
CA ILE A 21 10.83 1.41 -22.23
C ILE A 21 11.13 1.07 -20.77
N ALA A 22 12.40 0.93 -20.39
CA ALA A 22 12.79 0.58 -19.03
C ALA A 22 12.41 1.66 -18.00
N ASP A 23 12.50 2.93 -18.37
CA ASP A 23 12.08 4.05 -17.53
C ASP A 23 10.56 4.07 -17.34
N ARG A 24 9.80 3.78 -18.40
CA ARG A 24 8.35 3.64 -18.36
C ARG A 24 7.91 2.47 -17.46
N GLU A 25 8.54 1.30 -17.59
CA GLU A 25 8.25 0.14 -16.75
C GLU A 25 8.54 0.42 -15.27
N ARG A 26 9.68 1.08 -14.96
CA ARG A 26 10.00 1.51 -13.59
C ARG A 26 8.96 2.48 -13.04
N ALA A 27 8.46 3.42 -13.84
CA ALA A 27 7.41 4.34 -13.42
C ALA A 27 6.10 3.61 -13.12
N ILE A 28 5.69 2.66 -13.97
CA ILE A 28 4.49 1.82 -13.76
C ILE A 28 4.63 0.99 -12.49
N ALA A 29 5.77 0.32 -12.27
CA ALA A 29 6.03 -0.46 -11.06
C ALA A 29 5.94 0.40 -9.79
N LYS A 30 6.48 1.63 -9.83
CA LYS A 30 6.40 2.58 -8.73
C LYS A 30 4.96 3.03 -8.45
N ILE A 31 4.15 3.23 -9.50
CA ILE A 31 2.72 3.54 -9.37
C ILE A 31 1.97 2.36 -8.74
N ILE A 32 2.20 1.13 -9.19
CA ILE A 32 1.57 -0.08 -8.62
C ILE A 32 1.97 -0.27 -7.16
N GLN A 33 3.25 -0.09 -6.82
CA GLN A 33 3.73 -0.16 -5.45
C GLN A 33 3.05 0.89 -4.58
N LYS A 34 2.95 2.14 -5.07
CA LYS A 34 2.19 3.19 -4.39
C LYS A 34 0.73 2.82 -4.25
N MET A 35 0.06 2.29 -5.28
CA MET A 35 -1.33 1.84 -5.20
C MET A 35 -1.55 0.77 -4.13
N ARG A 36 -0.63 -0.20 -4.01
CA ARG A 36 -0.64 -1.21 -2.94
C ARG A 36 -0.37 -0.63 -1.56
N GLN A 37 0.39 0.46 -1.47
CA GLN A 37 0.62 1.22 -0.24
C GLN A 37 -0.54 2.16 0.11
N THR A 38 -1.26 2.68 -0.89
CA THR A 38 -2.38 3.63 -0.75
C THR A 38 -3.75 2.96 -0.65
N LEU A 39 -3.85 1.64 -0.82
CA LEU A 39 -4.93 0.86 -0.21
C LEU A 39 -4.63 0.88 1.30
N ASP A 40 -4.97 2.02 1.91
CA ASP A 40 -4.52 2.39 3.24
C ASP A 40 -4.91 1.30 4.24
N PHE A 41 -3.89 0.59 4.71
CA PHE A 41 -4.01 -0.53 5.63
C PHE A 41 -4.83 -0.13 6.87
N GLN A 42 -4.70 1.13 7.30
CA GLN A 42 -5.50 1.72 8.37
C GLN A 42 -6.97 1.87 7.96
N THR A 43 -7.25 2.45 6.79
CA THR A 43 -8.62 2.55 6.25
C THR A 43 -9.30 1.19 6.12
N ILE A 44 -8.64 0.18 5.54
CA ILE A 44 -9.22 -1.16 5.36
C ILE A 44 -9.58 -1.78 6.70
N PHE A 45 -8.67 -1.72 7.67
CA PHE A 45 -8.92 -2.30 8.99
C PHE A 45 -9.94 -1.50 9.79
N SER A 46 -9.95 -0.18 9.68
CA SER A 46 -10.95 0.69 10.29
C SER A 46 -12.36 0.31 9.82
N VAL A 47 -12.58 0.31 8.50
CA VAL A 47 -13.86 -0.08 7.88
C VAL A 47 -14.25 -1.50 8.27
N THR A 48 -13.32 -2.45 8.17
CA THR A 48 -13.56 -3.86 8.54
C THR A 48 -14.01 -3.99 10.00
N THR A 49 -13.31 -3.31 10.94
CA THR A 49 -13.67 -3.39 12.36
C THR A 49 -15.03 -2.76 12.64
N GLU A 50 -15.41 -1.69 11.95
CA GLU A 50 -16.72 -1.05 12.09
C GLU A 50 -17.86 -1.93 11.54
N GLU A 51 -17.72 -2.44 10.32
CA GLU A 51 -18.72 -3.30 9.68
C GLU A 51 -18.92 -4.61 10.47
N LEU A 52 -17.83 -5.27 10.88
CA LEU A 52 -17.93 -6.54 11.61
C LEU A 52 -18.51 -6.35 13.01
N ARG A 53 -18.21 -5.25 13.72
CA ARG A 53 -18.85 -4.94 15.00
C ARG A 53 -20.37 -4.82 14.82
N ALA A 54 -20.81 -4.13 13.76
CA ALA A 54 -22.22 -3.94 13.47
C ALA A 54 -22.92 -5.26 13.09
N ILE A 55 -22.30 -6.08 12.23
CA ILE A 55 -22.83 -7.37 11.77
C ILE A 55 -22.92 -8.39 12.92
N LEU A 56 -21.91 -8.42 13.79
CA LEU A 56 -21.84 -9.36 14.92
C LEU A 56 -22.59 -8.87 16.16
N HIS A 57 -23.11 -7.64 16.15
CA HIS A 57 -23.79 -7.01 17.27
C HIS A 57 -23.00 -7.07 18.58
N CYS A 58 -21.68 -6.88 18.50
CA CYS A 58 -20.81 -6.86 19.67
C CYS A 58 -20.43 -5.44 20.08
N ASP A 59 -20.02 -5.29 21.34
CA ASP A 59 -19.61 -3.98 21.87
C ASP A 59 -18.24 -3.53 21.39
N ARG A 60 -17.38 -4.47 21.01
CA ARG A 60 -16.02 -4.21 20.53
C ARG A 60 -15.59 -5.27 19.52
N PHE A 61 -14.96 -4.82 18.45
CA PHE A 61 -14.22 -5.68 17.53
C PHE A 61 -12.86 -5.04 17.25
N ALA A 62 -11.78 -5.80 17.39
CA ALA A 62 -10.43 -5.29 17.21
C ALA A 62 -9.56 -6.31 16.47
N ILE A 63 -8.62 -5.80 15.69
CA ILE A 63 -7.60 -6.58 14.99
C ILE A 63 -6.31 -6.45 15.77
N TYR A 64 -5.77 -7.57 16.26
CA TYR A 64 -4.49 -7.63 16.95
C TYR A 64 -3.46 -8.33 16.09
N HIS A 65 -2.33 -7.67 15.84
CA HIS A 65 -1.23 -8.19 15.06
C HIS A 65 -0.17 -8.79 16.00
N PHE A 66 0.08 -10.09 15.87
CA PHE A 66 1.10 -10.79 16.66
C PHE A 66 2.47 -10.68 16.00
N ASN A 67 3.48 -10.37 16.81
CA ASN A 67 4.88 -10.52 16.48
C ASN A 67 5.35 -11.97 16.73
N PRO A 68 6.51 -12.40 16.17
CA PRO A 68 7.03 -13.75 16.36
C PRO A 68 7.33 -14.14 17.81
N ASP A 69 7.56 -13.16 18.68
CA ASP A 69 7.81 -13.34 20.11
C ASP A 69 6.51 -13.36 20.94
N TRP A 70 5.36 -13.43 20.29
CA TRP A 70 4.01 -13.36 20.89
C TRP A 70 3.63 -12.01 21.50
N SER A 71 4.50 -11.01 21.43
CA SER A 71 4.08 -9.63 21.63
C SER A 71 3.19 -9.17 20.46
N GLY A 72 2.64 -7.97 20.53
CA GLY A 72 1.86 -7.45 19.42
C GLY A 72 1.25 -6.10 19.72
N GLU A 73 0.43 -5.64 18.78
CA GLU A 73 -0.26 -4.37 18.87
C GLU A 73 -1.67 -4.48 18.27
N PHE A 74 -2.57 -3.64 18.75
CA PHE A 74 -3.86 -3.45 18.10
C PHE A 74 -3.65 -2.66 16.82
N ALA A 75 -3.95 -3.26 15.68
CA ALA A 75 -3.84 -2.62 14.38
C ALA A 75 -5.08 -1.77 14.03
N SER A 76 -6.25 -2.14 14.58
CA SER A 76 -7.49 -1.35 14.50
C SER A 76 -8.47 -1.81 15.58
N GLU A 77 -9.37 -0.90 15.97
CA GLU A 77 -10.45 -1.16 16.91
C GLU A 77 -11.70 -0.37 16.51
N SER A 78 -12.87 -1.01 16.58
CA SER A 78 -14.17 -0.35 16.63
C SER A 78 -14.85 -0.70 17.94
N VAL A 79 -15.46 0.30 18.57
CA VAL A 79 -16.05 0.16 19.90
C VAL A 79 -17.33 0.98 20.03
N SER A 80 -18.32 0.42 20.71
CA SER A 80 -19.59 1.07 21.03
C SER A 80 -19.40 2.29 21.96
N PRO A 81 -20.28 3.30 21.89
CA PRO A 81 -20.26 4.42 22.81
C PRO A 81 -20.25 3.98 24.29
N GLY A 82 -19.49 4.67 25.13
CA GLY A 82 -19.40 4.39 26.57
C GLY A 82 -18.33 3.38 26.98
N TRP A 83 -17.70 2.70 26.02
CA TRP A 83 -16.58 1.79 26.29
C TRP A 83 -15.22 2.51 26.15
N MET A 84 -14.27 2.13 27.01
CA MET A 84 -12.89 2.63 26.94
C MET A 84 -12.24 2.20 25.62
N ARG A 85 -11.51 3.09 24.95
CA ARG A 85 -10.75 2.73 23.74
C ARG A 85 -9.39 2.15 24.12
N LEU A 86 -8.96 1.12 23.41
CA LEU A 86 -7.62 0.56 23.51
C LEU A 86 -6.62 1.31 22.61
N LEU A 87 -7.11 1.85 21.49
CA LEU A 87 -6.33 2.70 20.59
C LEU A 87 -6.70 4.19 20.73
N PRO A 88 -5.74 5.11 20.54
CA PRO A 88 -6.07 6.52 20.37
C PRO A 88 -6.99 6.69 19.15
N PRO A 89 -7.82 7.74 19.10
CA PRO A 89 -8.63 8.02 17.93
C PRO A 89 -7.70 8.10 16.70
N ASN A 90 -8.06 7.40 15.62
CA ASN A 90 -7.32 7.47 14.36
C ASN A 90 -7.13 8.95 14.02
N GLN A 91 -5.86 9.38 13.94
CA GLN A 91 -5.54 10.71 13.48
C GLN A 91 -5.79 10.69 11.98
N ASP A 92 -6.99 11.07 11.58
CA ASP A 92 -7.32 11.40 10.20
C ASP A 92 -6.34 12.49 9.77
N ASN A 93 -5.27 12.08 9.09
CA ASN A 93 -4.31 13.01 8.52
C ASN A 93 -5.03 13.79 7.42
N SER A 94 -5.29 15.07 7.71
CA SER A 94 -5.95 16.04 6.82
C SER A 94 -5.30 16.16 5.45
#